data_AF-A0A644YG26-F1
#
_entry.id   AF-A0A644YG26-F1
#
_cell.length_a   1.000
_cell.length_b   1.000
_cell.length_c   1.000
_cell.angle_alpha   90.00
_cell.angle_beta   90.00
_cell.angle_gamma   90.00
#
_symmetry.space_group_name_H-M   'P 1'
#
loop_
_entity.id
_entity.type
_entity.pdbx_description
1 polymer ?
#
loop_
_entity_poly.entity_id
_entity_poly.type
_entity_poly.pdbx_seq_one_letter_code
_entity_poly.pdbx_strand_id
1 'polypeptide(L)'
;MKDLSLRDINCPICGEILKPRNDESRISNSFTNCLRRCDNCNVGFSNGKDKPTLIYKNYEDNVPAELRSGLDLVLNNSLNQVNRINKKNKFSFSTSEDALTWSFFKYFAIKNRFQDLLNLLNIESDDSYFDIYLWGINICSIDINTDLYRQFIQISDSFNEEPTRRTEPDVIIKLTEKLIFIEVKYQFRFVRYKSKLT
;
A
#
# COMPACT_ATOMS: atom_id res chain seq x y z
N MET A 1 33.83 3.34 19.42
CA MET A 1 33.22 2.93 18.13
C MET A 1 31.85 2.33 18.45
N LYS A 2 30.75 2.84 17.88
CA LYS A 2 29.43 2.21 18.02
C LYS A 2 29.48 0.88 17.27
N ASP A 3 29.31 -0.23 17.99
CA ASP A 3 29.17 -1.57 17.42
C ASP A 3 28.13 -1.51 16.29
N LEU A 4 28.56 -1.78 15.05
CA LEU A 4 27.75 -1.71 13.83
C LEU A 4 27.02 -3.04 13.56
N SER A 5 27.21 -4.07 14.39
CA SER A 5 26.62 -5.38 14.15
C SER A 5 25.09 -5.32 14.26
N LEU A 6 24.43 -5.89 13.25
CA LEU A 6 23.00 -6.18 13.32
C LEU A 6 22.82 -7.40 14.21
N ARG A 7 21.78 -7.39 15.05
CA ARG A 7 21.42 -8.57 15.86
C ARG A 7 20.62 -9.55 15.01
N ASP A 8 20.73 -10.83 15.38
CA ASP A 8 19.87 -11.90 14.92
C ASP A 8 18.39 -11.56 15.16
N ILE A 9 17.51 -12.06 14.30
CA ILE A 9 16.06 -11.84 14.39
C ILE A 9 15.33 -13.12 14.02
N ASN A 10 14.23 -13.42 14.71
CA ASN A 10 13.39 -14.56 14.35
C ASN A 10 12.48 -14.18 13.19
N CYS A 11 12.34 -15.06 12.21
CA CYS A 11 11.30 -14.94 11.21
C CYS A 11 9.93 -15.07 11.90
N PRO A 12 9.01 -14.11 11.76
CA PRO A 12 7.70 -14.15 12.41
C PRO A 12 6.76 -15.19 11.78
N ILE A 13 7.13 -15.76 10.63
CA ILE A 13 6.32 -16.72 9.89
C ILE A 13 6.71 -18.17 10.27
N CYS A 14 7.99 -18.53 10.14
CA CYS A 14 8.47 -19.89 10.41
C CYS A 14 9.26 -20.06 11.71
N GLY A 15 9.60 -18.97 12.41
CA GLY A 15 10.40 -19.00 13.63
C GLY A 15 11.92 -19.16 13.43
N GLU A 16 12.41 -19.31 12.19
CA GLU A 16 13.84 -19.46 11.89
C GLU A 16 14.66 -18.25 12.38
N ILE A 17 15.82 -18.51 12.99
CA ILE A 17 16.75 -17.47 13.44
C ILE A 17 17.56 -16.97 12.24
N LEU A 18 17.38 -15.71 11.88
CA LEU A 18 18.03 -15.06 10.75
C LEU A 18 19.26 -14.29 11.21
N LYS A 19 20.43 -14.79 10.81
CA LYS A 19 21.70 -14.11 11.01
C LYS A 19 21.93 -13.06 9.92
N PRO A 20 22.54 -11.90 10.24
CA PRO A 20 22.94 -10.94 9.22
C PRO A 20 23.94 -11.56 8.24
N ARG A 21 23.72 -11.35 6.94
CA ARG A 21 24.66 -11.71 5.88
C ARG A 21 25.88 -10.77 5.92
N ASN A 22 27.04 -11.27 5.53
CA ASN A 22 28.27 -10.50 5.41
C ASN A 22 28.24 -9.62 4.15
N ASP A 23 27.55 -8.49 4.24
CA ASP A 23 27.45 -7.47 3.19
C ASP A 23 27.35 -6.09 3.88
N GLU A 24 27.89 -5.06 3.23
CA GLU A 24 28.01 -3.70 3.75
C GLU A 24 26.79 -2.82 3.43
N SER A 25 25.78 -3.35 2.73
CA SER A 25 24.61 -2.54 2.35
C SER A 25 23.90 -1.92 3.56
N ARG A 26 24.00 -0.60 3.69
CA ARG A 26 23.30 0.16 4.73
C ARG A 26 21.82 0.41 4.41
N ILE A 27 21.44 0.32 3.13
CA ILE A 27 20.10 0.65 2.65
C ILE A 27 19.38 -0.63 2.24
N SER A 28 18.18 -0.82 2.77
CA SER A 28 17.28 -1.93 2.44
C SER A 28 16.02 -1.37 1.79
N ASN A 29 16.13 -0.96 0.52
CA ASN A 29 14.98 -0.47 -0.26
C ASN A 29 14.22 -1.60 -0.98
N SER A 30 14.67 -2.85 -0.81
CA SER A 30 14.08 -4.06 -1.38
C SER A 30 14.47 -5.29 -0.54
N PHE A 31 13.79 -6.42 -0.78
CA PHE A 31 14.14 -7.70 -0.16
C PHE A 31 15.60 -8.09 -0.38
N THR A 32 16.12 -7.96 -1.61
CA THR A 32 17.48 -8.43 -1.95
C THR A 32 18.57 -7.67 -1.20
N ASN A 33 18.30 -6.41 -0.83
CA ASN A 33 19.22 -5.58 -0.04
C ASN A 33 19.10 -5.80 1.48
N CYS A 34 18.18 -6.65 1.94
CA CYS A 34 18.06 -6.99 3.35
C CYS A 34 19.20 -7.94 3.77
N LEU A 35 19.90 -7.58 4.84
CA LEU A 35 20.97 -8.40 5.41
C LEU A 35 20.41 -9.58 6.22
N ARG A 36 19.19 -9.45 6.74
CA ARG A 36 18.47 -10.53 7.45
C ARG A 36 17.26 -10.94 6.62
N ARG A 37 17.29 -12.15 6.07
CA ARG A 37 16.27 -12.67 5.15
C ARG A 37 15.94 -14.12 5.48
N CYS A 38 14.66 -14.45 5.46
CA CYS A 38 14.18 -15.83 5.40
C CYS A 38 13.83 -16.15 3.95
N ASP A 39 14.67 -16.94 3.28
CA ASP A 39 14.42 -17.33 1.88
C ASP A 39 13.25 -18.32 1.76
N ASN A 40 12.95 -19.09 2.82
CA ASN A 40 11.80 -19.99 2.86
C ASN A 40 10.47 -19.23 2.87
N CYS A 41 10.38 -18.18 3.69
CA CYS A 41 9.17 -17.37 3.81
C CYS A 41 9.15 -16.15 2.87
N ASN A 42 10.21 -15.95 2.08
CA ASN A 42 10.35 -14.82 1.16
C ASN A 42 10.18 -13.44 1.83
N VAL A 43 10.70 -13.27 3.05
CA VAL A 43 10.67 -12.01 3.80
C VAL A 43 12.06 -11.58 4.26
N GLY A 44 12.30 -10.27 4.21
CA GLY A 44 13.51 -9.62 4.67
C GLY A 44 13.20 -8.59 5.75
N PHE A 45 14.25 -8.15 6.45
CA PHE A 45 14.15 -7.09 7.44
C PHE A 45 15.05 -5.93 7.04
N SER A 46 14.55 -4.72 7.21
CA SER A 46 15.33 -3.54 6.94
C SER A 46 16.62 -3.53 7.76
N ASN A 47 17.67 -2.89 7.24
CA ASN A 47 19.01 -2.91 7.86
C ASN A 47 19.11 -1.96 9.08
N GLY A 48 17.97 -1.55 9.64
CA GLY A 48 17.89 -0.81 10.91
C GLY A 48 18.09 -1.72 12.12
N LYS A 49 18.70 -1.17 13.19
CA LYS A 49 18.92 -1.92 14.43
C LYS A 49 17.65 -2.07 15.26
N ASP A 50 16.91 -0.97 15.37
CA ASP A 50 15.72 -0.88 16.20
C ASP A 50 14.47 -1.00 15.33
N LYS A 51 13.58 -1.94 15.66
CA LYS A 51 12.28 -2.16 15.00
C LYS A 51 12.41 -2.20 13.47
N PRO A 52 13.18 -3.14 12.90
CA PRO A 52 13.32 -3.23 11.46
C PRO A 52 11.96 -3.49 10.81
N THR A 53 11.72 -2.85 9.67
CA THR A 53 10.53 -3.05 8.84
C THR A 53 10.65 -4.39 8.13
N LEU A 54 9.57 -5.16 8.10
CA LEU A 54 9.49 -6.37 7.31
C LEU A 54 9.24 -6.00 5.84
N ILE A 55 10.01 -6.60 4.94
CA ILE A 55 9.98 -6.32 3.50
C ILE A 55 9.74 -7.66 2.78
N TYR A 56 8.63 -7.76 2.07
CA TYR A 56 8.28 -8.95 1.30
C TYR A 56 9.10 -9.01 0.00
N LYS A 57 9.45 -10.21 -0.44
CA LYS A 57 10.10 -10.40 -1.75
C LYS A 57 9.16 -10.07 -2.90
N ASN A 58 7.91 -10.50 -2.80
CA ASN A 58 6.84 -10.15 -3.73
C ASN A 58 5.92 -9.14 -3.03
N TYR A 59 5.62 -8.03 -3.67
CA TYR A 59 4.81 -6.97 -3.05
C TYR A 59 3.38 -7.43 -2.75
N GLU A 60 2.84 -8.38 -3.52
CA GLU A 60 1.51 -8.96 -3.32
C GLU A 60 1.41 -9.70 -1.97
N ASP A 61 2.53 -10.19 -1.44
CA ASP A 61 2.56 -10.89 -0.16
C ASP A 61 2.29 -9.97 1.04
N ASN A 62 2.36 -8.65 0.83
CA ASN A 62 1.94 -7.66 1.83
C ASN A 62 0.41 -7.45 1.88
N VAL A 63 -0.35 -8.19 1.07
CA VAL A 63 -1.81 -8.11 0.98
C VAL A 63 -2.42 -9.50 1.23
N PRO A 64 -3.55 -9.59 1.95
CA PRO A 64 -4.28 -10.84 2.12
C PRO A 64 -4.59 -11.51 0.78
N ALA A 65 -4.43 -12.83 0.69
CA ALA A 65 -4.51 -13.57 -0.57
C ALA A 65 -5.82 -13.35 -1.33
N GLU A 66 -6.93 -13.27 -0.61
CA GLU A 66 -8.27 -13.02 -1.12
C GLU A 66 -8.45 -11.62 -1.74
N LEU A 67 -7.54 -10.68 -1.45
CA LEU A 67 -7.59 -9.30 -1.93
C LEU A 67 -6.60 -9.04 -3.08
N ARG A 68 -5.76 -10.00 -3.48
CA ARG A 68 -4.70 -9.77 -4.47
C ARG A 68 -5.21 -9.59 -5.90
N SER A 69 -6.41 -10.08 -6.20
CA SER A 69 -6.96 -10.04 -7.56
C SER A 69 -7.03 -8.61 -8.11
N GLY A 70 -6.39 -8.40 -9.26
CA GLY A 70 -6.31 -7.11 -9.96
C GLY A 70 -5.22 -6.15 -9.46
N LEU A 71 -4.46 -6.50 -8.41
CA LEU A 71 -3.46 -5.61 -7.82
C LEU A 71 -2.36 -5.23 -8.82
N ASP A 72 -1.72 -6.20 -9.47
CA ASP A 72 -0.65 -5.93 -10.45
C ASP A 72 -1.15 -5.06 -11.61
N LEU A 73 -2.37 -5.31 -12.10
CA LEU A 73 -2.98 -4.52 -13.17
C LEU A 73 -3.20 -3.07 -12.73
N VAL A 74 -3.74 -2.84 -11.54
CA VAL A 74 -3.97 -1.49 -11.01
C VAL A 74 -2.65 -0.75 -10.82
N LEU A 75 -1.64 -1.38 -10.21
CA LEU A 75 -0.31 -0.77 -10.02
C LEU A 75 0.41 -0.51 -11.36
N ASN A 76 0.22 -1.36 -12.38
CA ASN A 76 0.79 -1.17 -13.71
C ASN A 76 0.09 -0.08 -14.51
N ASN A 77 -1.15 0.27 -14.17
CA ASN A 77 -1.94 1.26 -14.88
C ASN A 77 -2.15 2.56 -14.09
N SER A 78 -1.55 2.69 -12.90
CA SER A 78 -1.62 3.92 -12.11
C SER A 78 -1.22 5.15 -12.94
N LEU A 79 -1.87 6.29 -12.71
CA LEU A 79 -1.72 7.50 -13.53
C LEU A 79 -0.28 8.01 -13.60
N ASN A 80 0.46 7.93 -12.49
CA ASN A 80 1.86 8.34 -12.45
C ASN A 80 2.81 7.24 -12.95
N GLN A 81 3.05 7.22 -14.26
CA GLN A 81 3.83 6.18 -14.94
C GLN A 81 5.26 6.05 -14.41
N VAL A 82 5.94 7.18 -14.20
CA VAL A 82 7.33 7.19 -13.71
C VAL A 82 7.44 6.60 -12.31
N ASN A 83 6.40 6.75 -11.47
CA ASN A 83 6.42 6.28 -10.09
C ASN A 83 5.96 4.81 -9.93
N ARG A 84 5.45 4.13 -10.96
CA ARG A 84 4.89 2.76 -10.87
C ARG A 84 5.86 1.76 -10.23
N ILE A 85 7.12 1.73 -10.69
CA ILE A 85 8.15 0.81 -10.15
C ILE A 85 8.41 1.11 -8.67
N ASN A 86 8.56 2.39 -8.33
CA ASN A 86 8.80 2.81 -6.95
C ASN A 86 7.58 2.52 -6.05
N LYS A 87 6.37 2.70 -6.55
CA LYS A 87 5.12 2.34 -5.87
C LYS A 87 5.11 0.84 -5.56
N LYS A 88 5.35 -0.03 -6.56
CA LYS A 88 5.47 -1.49 -6.36
C LYS A 88 6.53 -1.86 -5.31
N ASN A 89 7.70 -1.24 -5.38
CA ASN A 89 8.76 -1.48 -4.39
C ASN A 89 8.30 -1.08 -2.98
N LYS A 90 7.72 0.11 -2.81
CA LYS A 90 7.18 0.57 -1.52
C LYS A 90 6.02 -0.28 -1.03
N PHE A 91 5.24 -0.84 -1.94
CA PHE A 91 4.13 -1.74 -1.64
C PHE A 91 4.59 -3.02 -0.91
N SER A 92 5.85 -3.43 -1.10
CA SER A 92 6.45 -4.60 -0.42
C SER A 92 6.83 -4.36 1.04
N PHE A 93 6.71 -3.14 1.56
CA PHE A 93 7.05 -2.84 2.96
C PHE A 93 5.85 -3.09 3.85
N SER A 94 6.03 -3.76 4.99
CA SER A 94 4.95 -4.02 5.96
C SER A 94 4.29 -2.76 6.53
N THR A 95 4.90 -1.59 6.31
CA THR A 95 4.39 -0.27 6.69
C THR A 95 3.84 0.52 5.50
N SER A 96 3.59 -0.13 4.37
CA SER A 96 3.12 0.53 3.15
C SER A 96 1.70 1.06 3.34
N GLU A 97 1.55 2.38 3.21
CA GLU A 97 0.25 3.05 3.12
C GLU A 97 -0.53 2.55 1.91
N ASP A 98 0.10 2.43 0.75
CA ASP A 98 -0.53 1.93 -0.48
C ASP A 98 -1.11 0.50 -0.30
N ALA A 99 -0.38 -0.39 0.38
CA ALA A 99 -0.86 -1.76 0.63
C ALA A 99 -2.04 -1.80 1.62
N LEU A 100 -2.02 -0.93 2.63
CA LEU A 100 -3.15 -0.75 3.54
C LEU A 100 -4.38 -0.19 2.80
N THR A 101 -4.18 0.86 1.99
CA THR A 101 -5.22 1.48 1.16
C THR A 101 -5.87 0.45 0.25
N TRP A 102 -5.06 -0.33 -0.48
CA TRP A 102 -5.56 -1.43 -1.31
C TRP A 102 -6.40 -2.40 -0.49
N SER A 103 -5.83 -2.95 0.59
CA SER A 103 -6.49 -3.98 1.38
C SER A 103 -7.82 -3.48 1.96
N PHE A 104 -7.84 -2.24 2.46
CA PHE A 104 -9.02 -1.64 3.04
C PHE A 104 -10.14 -1.46 2.02
N PHE A 105 -9.89 -0.73 0.92
CA PHE A 105 -10.95 -0.44 -0.06
C PHE A 105 -11.34 -1.65 -0.90
N LYS A 106 -10.36 -2.51 -1.26
CA LYS A 106 -10.64 -3.72 -2.02
C LYS A 106 -11.55 -4.68 -1.25
N TYR A 107 -11.39 -4.79 0.07
CA TYR A 107 -12.28 -5.59 0.91
C TYR A 107 -13.75 -5.19 0.74
N PHE A 108 -14.08 -3.89 0.84
CA PHE A 108 -15.46 -3.43 0.69
C PHE A 108 -16.01 -3.68 -0.71
N ALA A 109 -15.20 -3.46 -1.74
CA ALA A 109 -15.58 -3.74 -3.13
C ALA A 109 -15.89 -5.23 -3.34
N ILE A 110 -15.00 -6.16 -2.93
CA ILE A 110 -15.21 -7.59 -3.17
C ILE A 110 -16.30 -8.21 -2.29
N LYS A 111 -16.59 -7.61 -1.13
CA LYS A 111 -17.65 -8.08 -0.23
C LYS A 111 -18.99 -7.40 -0.48
N ASN A 112 -19.08 -6.50 -1.46
CA ASN A 112 -20.28 -5.71 -1.75
C ASN A 112 -20.80 -4.96 -0.50
N ARG A 113 -19.87 -4.40 0.29
CA ARG A 113 -20.16 -3.70 1.57
C ARG A 113 -20.09 -2.18 1.42
N PHE A 114 -20.62 -1.65 0.33
CA PHE A 114 -20.53 -0.22 -0.03
C PHE A 114 -21.14 0.71 1.02
N GLN A 115 -22.33 0.40 1.53
CA GLN A 115 -22.97 1.22 2.56
C GLN A 115 -22.17 1.25 3.87
N ASP A 116 -21.55 0.13 4.24
CA ASP A 116 -20.71 0.07 5.45
C ASP A 116 -19.47 0.96 5.30
N LEU A 117 -18.90 1.04 4.10
CA LEU A 117 -17.80 1.95 3.81
C LEU A 117 -18.23 3.42 3.95
N LEU A 118 -19.38 3.80 3.39
CA LEU A 118 -19.92 5.15 3.53
C LEU A 118 -20.17 5.52 4.99
N ASN A 119 -20.80 4.63 5.75
CA ASN A 119 -21.07 4.82 7.16
C ASN A 119 -19.76 4.96 7.97
N LEU A 120 -18.76 4.12 7.68
CA LEU A 120 -17.45 4.16 8.34
C LEU A 120 -16.71 5.48 8.07
N LEU A 121 -16.84 6.03 6.87
CA LEU A 121 -16.25 7.30 6.48
C LEU A 121 -17.12 8.52 6.84
N ASN A 122 -18.29 8.29 7.44
CA ASN A 122 -19.30 9.32 7.74
C ASN A 122 -19.70 10.14 6.50
N ILE A 123 -19.94 9.45 5.38
CA ILE A 123 -20.38 10.03 4.11
C ILE A 123 -21.87 9.73 3.92
N GLU A 124 -22.69 10.76 3.88
CA GLU A 124 -24.12 10.63 3.59
C GLU A 124 -24.35 10.41 2.09
N SER A 125 -24.93 9.29 1.68
CA SER A 125 -25.41 9.03 0.32
C SER A 125 -26.42 7.90 0.33
N ASP A 126 -27.38 7.94 -0.59
CA ASP A 126 -28.36 6.88 -0.85
C ASP A 126 -27.89 5.89 -1.93
N ASP A 127 -26.68 6.08 -2.48
CA ASP A 127 -26.10 5.19 -3.48
C ASP A 127 -25.85 3.78 -2.91
N SER A 128 -26.60 2.80 -3.41
CA SER A 128 -26.43 1.38 -3.05
C SER A 128 -25.16 0.73 -3.65
N TYR A 129 -24.60 1.33 -4.69
CA TYR A 129 -23.36 0.93 -5.36
C TYR A 129 -22.65 2.18 -5.88
N PHE A 130 -21.31 2.16 -5.86
CA PHE A 130 -20.51 3.23 -6.42
C PHE A 130 -19.13 2.72 -6.84
N ASP A 131 -18.49 3.47 -7.72
CA ASP A 131 -17.16 3.15 -8.18
C ASP A 131 -16.10 3.67 -7.21
N ILE A 132 -15.11 2.81 -6.93
CA ILE A 132 -13.93 3.16 -6.16
C ILE A 132 -12.74 3.10 -7.09
N TYR A 133 -11.97 4.18 -7.13
CA TYR A 133 -10.75 4.28 -7.91
C TYR A 133 -9.57 4.34 -6.97
N LEU A 134 -8.59 3.48 -7.18
CA LEU A 134 -7.28 3.57 -6.53
C LEU A 134 -6.27 3.98 -7.57
N TRP A 135 -5.58 5.10 -7.30
CA TRP A 135 -4.54 5.60 -8.20
C TRP A 135 -5.01 5.82 -9.65
N GLY A 136 -6.29 6.18 -9.80
CA GLY A 136 -6.96 6.42 -11.07
C GLY A 136 -7.63 5.20 -11.71
N ILE A 137 -7.49 3.98 -11.18
CA ILE A 137 -8.07 2.77 -11.77
C ILE A 137 -9.26 2.25 -10.95
N ASN A 138 -10.37 1.95 -11.62
CA ASN A 138 -11.58 1.42 -10.97
C ASN A 138 -11.33 0.00 -10.46
N ILE A 139 -11.45 -0.20 -9.14
CA ILE A 139 -11.20 -1.50 -8.51
C ILE A 139 -12.44 -2.39 -8.40
N CYS A 140 -13.63 -1.86 -8.69
CA CYS A 140 -14.91 -2.57 -8.69
C CYS A 140 -15.14 -3.35 -9.99
N SER A 141 -14.77 -2.77 -11.14
CA SER A 141 -14.94 -3.39 -12.47
C SER A 141 -13.64 -3.71 -13.21
N ILE A 142 -12.47 -3.31 -12.67
CA ILE A 142 -11.15 -3.45 -13.32
C ILE A 142 -11.16 -2.95 -14.77
N ASP A 143 -11.95 -1.91 -15.04
CA ASP A 143 -11.92 -1.18 -16.30
C ASP A 143 -10.88 -0.05 -16.23
N ILE A 144 -9.92 -0.09 -17.14
CA ILE A 144 -8.82 0.89 -17.22
C ILE A 144 -9.28 2.17 -17.93
N ASN A 145 -10.31 2.10 -18.78
CA ASN A 145 -10.72 3.18 -19.68
C ASN A 145 -12.10 3.76 -19.31
N THR A 146 -12.35 3.93 -18.01
CA THR A 146 -13.57 4.60 -17.54
C THR A 146 -13.63 6.07 -17.97
N ASP A 147 -14.83 6.63 -18.05
CA ASP A 147 -15.00 8.05 -18.34
C ASP A 147 -14.32 8.94 -17.30
N LEU A 148 -14.32 8.54 -16.02
CA LEU A 148 -13.63 9.29 -14.98
C LEU A 148 -12.11 9.31 -15.22
N TYR A 149 -11.51 8.18 -15.62
CA TYR A 149 -10.09 8.12 -15.97
C TYR A 149 -9.75 9.12 -17.09
N ARG A 150 -10.56 9.17 -18.16
CA ARG A 150 -10.38 10.12 -19.26
C ARG A 150 -10.50 11.57 -18.80
N GLN A 151 -11.48 11.87 -17.94
CA GLN A 151 -11.65 13.20 -17.36
C GLN A 151 -10.44 13.61 -16.51
N PHE A 152 -9.88 12.69 -15.72
CA PHE A 152 -8.65 12.96 -14.97
C PHE A 152 -7.48 13.33 -15.88
N ILE A 153 -7.27 12.58 -16.96
CA ILE A 153 -6.23 12.88 -17.94
C ILE A 153 -6.43 14.28 -18.54
N GLN A 154 -7.65 14.61 -18.97
CA GLN A 154 -7.98 15.92 -19.54
C GLN A 154 -7.74 17.08 -18.57
N ILE A 155 -8.14 16.92 -17.30
CA ILE A 155 -7.93 17.94 -16.27
C ILE A 155 -6.44 18.10 -15.96
N SER A 156 -5.71 16.99 -15.82
CA SER A 156 -4.26 17.00 -15.60
C SER A 156 -3.52 17.67 -16.78
N ASP A 157 -3.93 17.40 -18.02
CA ASP A 157 -3.42 18.10 -19.21
C ASP A 157 -3.71 19.61 -19.16
N SER A 158 -4.89 20.01 -18.68
CA SER A 158 -5.25 21.44 -18.53
C SER A 158 -4.39 22.18 -17.51
N PHE A 159 -3.75 21.46 -16.58
CA PHE A 159 -2.77 22.01 -15.64
C PHE A 159 -1.33 22.00 -16.18
N ASN A 160 -1.14 21.60 -17.44
CA ASN A 160 0.18 21.38 -18.05
C ASN A 160 1.05 20.38 -17.25
N GLU A 161 0.44 19.37 -16.65
CA GLU A 161 1.21 18.29 -16.04
C GLU A 161 1.90 17.44 -17.11
N GLU A 162 3.09 16.94 -16.80
CA GLU A 162 3.79 15.98 -17.66
C GLU A 162 2.96 14.69 -17.79
N PRO A 163 2.67 14.20 -19.01
CA PRO A 163 1.77 13.05 -19.22
C PRO A 163 2.16 11.76 -18.49
N THR A 164 3.44 11.63 -18.14
CA THR A 164 4.02 10.47 -17.43
C THR A 164 4.17 10.68 -15.92
N ARG A 165 3.92 11.90 -15.41
CA ARG A 165 4.14 12.30 -14.01
C ARG A 165 2.92 13.03 -13.44
N ARG A 166 1.72 12.51 -13.74
CA ARG A 166 0.46 13.09 -13.30
C ARG A 166 0.29 13.03 -11.78
N THR A 167 -0.41 14.01 -11.24
CA THR A 167 -0.89 13.97 -9.86
C THR A 167 -1.93 12.87 -9.71
N GLU A 168 -1.87 12.13 -8.62
CA GLU A 168 -2.64 10.91 -8.42
C GLU A 168 -3.18 10.89 -6.99
N PRO A 169 -4.51 11.01 -6.79
CA PRO A 169 -5.13 10.75 -5.50
C PRO A 169 -4.98 9.27 -5.12
N ASP A 170 -4.80 8.98 -3.83
CA ASP A 170 -4.78 7.60 -3.35
C ASP A 170 -6.11 6.89 -3.64
N VAL A 171 -7.23 7.57 -3.36
CA VAL A 171 -8.58 7.04 -3.51
C VAL A 171 -9.52 8.11 -4.06
N ILE A 172 -10.38 7.72 -5.01
CA ILE A 172 -11.57 8.47 -5.37
C ILE A 172 -12.79 7.57 -5.21
N ILE A 173 -13.81 8.06 -4.51
CA ILE A 173 -15.14 7.46 -4.48
C ILE A 173 -16.05 8.29 -5.40
N LYS A 174 -16.61 7.66 -6.43
CA LYS A 174 -17.53 8.28 -7.39
C LYS A 174 -18.96 7.88 -7.07
N LEU A 175 -19.65 8.78 -6.37
CA LEU A 175 -21.08 8.73 -6.10
C LEU A 175 -21.84 9.39 -7.26
N THR A 176 -23.17 9.27 -7.26
CA THR A 176 -24.02 9.86 -8.32
C THR A 176 -23.89 11.39 -8.36
N GLU A 177 -23.92 12.04 -7.19
CA GLU A 177 -23.97 13.51 -7.07
C GLU A 177 -22.63 14.15 -6.66
N LYS A 178 -21.62 13.35 -6.31
CA LYS A 178 -20.35 13.88 -5.79
C LYS A 178 -19.16 12.96 -6.03
N LEU A 179 -17.98 13.58 -6.09
CA LEU A 179 -16.68 12.92 -6.06
C LEU A 179 -16.02 13.18 -4.71
N ILE A 180 -15.47 12.13 -4.11
CA ILE A 180 -14.78 12.21 -2.82
C ILE A 180 -13.34 11.77 -3.04
N PHE A 181 -12.39 12.62 -2.66
CA PHE A 181 -10.96 12.38 -2.76
C PHE A 181 -10.43 12.09 -1.37
N ILE A 182 -9.71 10.99 -1.21
CA ILE A 182 -9.15 10.58 0.08
C ILE A 182 -7.64 10.39 -0.11
N GLU A 183 -6.86 11.10 0.70
CA GLU A 183 -5.44 10.85 0.88
C GLU A 183 -5.26 10.00 2.14
N VAL A 184 -4.59 8.85 2.03
CA VAL A 184 -4.40 7.95 3.17
C VAL A 184 -3.07 8.28 3.85
N LYS A 185 -3.12 8.36 5.18
CA LYS A 185 -1.93 8.53 6.02
C LYS A 185 -1.95 7.53 7.16
N TYR A 186 -0.92 6.71 7.24
CA TYR A 186 -0.73 5.74 8.31
C TYR A 186 0.12 6.34 9.42
N GLN A 187 -0.50 6.63 10.56
CA GLN A 187 0.20 7.07 11.75
C GLN A 187 0.33 5.94 12.76
N PHE A 188 1.55 5.41 12.95
CA PHE A 188 1.85 4.52 14.05
C PHE A 188 2.01 5.32 15.35
N ARG A 189 0.93 5.54 16.11
CA ARG A 189 1.02 6.06 17.49
C ARG A 189 1.13 4.89 18.47
N PHE A 190 2.26 4.80 19.18
CA PHE A 190 2.35 3.97 20.40
C PHE A 190 1.44 4.59 21.46
N VAL A 191 0.22 4.08 21.61
CA VAL A 191 -0.61 4.37 22.78
C VAL A 191 0.01 3.61 23.95
N ARG A 192 0.83 4.29 24.76
CA ARG A 192 1.22 3.77 26.08
C ARG A 192 -0.03 3.77 26.96
N TYR A 193 -0.71 2.62 27.05
CA TYR A 193 -1.64 2.39 28.15
C TYR A 193 -0.83 2.39 29.45
N LYS A 194 -0.87 3.51 30.19
CA LYS A 194 -0.57 3.48 31.63
C LYS A 194 -1.78 2.84 32.29
N SER A 195 -1.73 1.53 32.52
CA SER A 195 -2.60 0.91 33.51
C SER A 195 -2.26 1.54 34.85
N LYS A 196 -3.09 2.48 35.33
CA LYS A 196 -3.14 2.79 36.75
C LYS A 196 -3.73 1.54 37.41
N LEU A 197 -2.87 0.71 37.98
CA LEU A 197 -3.29 -0.18 39.05
C LEU A 197 -3.65 0.74 40.22
N THR A 198 -4.94 0.84 40.49
CA THR A 198 -5.50 1.32 41.76
C THR A 198 -5.13 0.37 42.88
#